data_AF-A0A917HXE4-F1
#
_entry.id   AF-A0A917HXE4-F1
#
_cell.length_a   1.000
_cell.length_b   1.000
_cell.length_c   1.000
_cell.angle_alpha   90.00
_cell.angle_beta   90.00
_cell.angle_gamma   90.00
#
_symmetry.space_group_name_H-M   'P 1'
#
loop_
_entity.id
_entity.type
_entity.pdbx_description
1 polymer ?
#
loop_
_entity_poly.entity_id
_entity_poly.type
_entity_poly.pdbx_seq_one_letter_code
_entity_poly.pdbx_strand_id
1 'polypeptide(L)'
;MNTKIKKSILAGIIGTAIMTLVIMIAPLMGMPKMSPPKMLSEMLGIPIFLGWVMHFMTGILFAFVYTYLCIFKHKIKNSWVKGAVFGIIAFVFAQIMMGVMGMMLPMPKMEGSMALTAMGSLVGHIIFGMVVAKIVGDTYCANGTCKTKTA
;
A
#
# COMPACT_ATOMS: atom_id res chain seq x y z
N MET A 1 17.34 -7.87 -16.11
CA MET A 1 16.07 -7.63 -15.37
C MET A 1 15.35 -6.45 -15.99
N ASN A 2 14.08 -6.63 -16.38
CA ASN A 2 13.24 -5.58 -16.97
C ASN A 2 13.16 -4.35 -16.03
N THR A 3 13.40 -3.15 -16.55
CA THR A 3 13.43 -1.90 -15.78
C THR A 3 12.13 -1.66 -15.00
N LYS A 4 11.00 -2.15 -15.51
CA LYS A 4 9.70 -2.07 -14.84
C LYS A 4 9.64 -2.94 -13.58
N ILE A 5 10.09 -4.19 -13.66
CA ILE A 5 10.09 -5.12 -12.53
C ILE A 5 10.91 -4.54 -11.38
N LYS A 6 12.12 -4.03 -11.68
CA LYS A 6 12.96 -3.36 -10.67
C LYS A 6 12.24 -2.17 -10.04
N LYS A 7 11.60 -1.31 -10.85
CA LYS A 7 10.86 -0.14 -10.37
C LYS A 7 9.66 -0.53 -9.51
N SER A 8 8.88 -1.56 -9.88
CA SER A 8 7.74 -2.02 -9.10
C SER A 8 8.17 -2.56 -7.73
N ILE A 9 9.23 -3.37 -7.69
CA ILE A 9 9.77 -3.90 -6.43
C ILE A 9 10.25 -2.74 -5.55
N LEU A 10 11.05 -1.83 -6.10
CA LEU A 10 11.57 -0.68 -5.37
C LEU A 10 10.44 0.24 -4.86
N ALA A 11 9.43 0.49 -5.71
CA ALA A 11 8.26 1.29 -5.36
C ALA A 11 7.46 0.66 -4.22
N GLY A 12 7.25 -0.66 -4.25
CA GLY A 12 6.56 -1.38 -3.18
C GLY A 12 7.31 -1.31 -1.86
N ILE A 13 8.63 -1.53 -1.89
CA ILE A 13 9.47 -1.46 -0.68
C ILE A 13 9.47 -0.05 -0.09
N ILE A 14 9.80 0.97 -0.90
CA ILE A 14 9.89 2.36 -0.42
C ILE A 14 8.51 2.87 0.01
N GLY A 15 7.47 2.60 -0.77
CA GLY A 15 6.10 2.97 -0.43
C GLY A 15 5.67 2.38 0.91
N THR A 16 5.94 1.08 1.13
CA THR A 16 5.57 0.40 2.38
C THR A 16 6.36 0.95 3.56
N ALA A 17 7.67 1.18 3.39
CA ALA A 17 8.51 1.76 4.42
C ALA A 17 8.02 3.16 4.83
N ILE A 18 7.78 4.06 3.86
CA ILE A 18 7.31 5.42 4.13
C ILE A 18 5.94 5.40 4.80
N MET A 19 4.99 4.61 4.29
CA MET A 19 3.69 4.45 4.91
C MET A 19 3.81 3.97 6.36
N THR A 20 4.67 2.97 6.60
CA THR A 20 4.85 2.42 7.95
C THR A 20 5.45 3.44 8.90
N LEU A 21 6.43 4.23 8.45
CA LEU A 21 7.00 5.33 9.24
C LEU A 21 5.92 6.36 9.62
N VAL A 22 5.05 6.73 8.67
CA VAL A 22 3.95 7.66 8.95
C VAL A 22 2.97 7.08 9.97
N ILE A 23 2.59 5.81 9.83
CA ILE A 23 1.71 5.13 10.78
C ILE A 23 2.37 5.00 12.16
N MET A 24 3.70 4.83 12.24
CA MET A 24 4.42 4.79 13.51
C MET A 24 4.46 6.15 14.21
N ILE A 25 4.40 7.25 13.46
CA ILE A 25 4.35 8.62 14.00
C ILE A 25 2.91 9.03 14.35
N ALA A 26 1.91 8.46 13.70
CA ALA A 26 0.49 8.80 13.89
C ALA A 26 0.01 8.81 15.36
N PRO A 27 0.49 7.92 16.27
CA PRO A 27 0.13 7.99 17.69
C PRO A 27 0.55 9.27 18.40
N LEU A 28 1.63 9.91 17.95
CA LEU A 28 2.06 11.21 18.46
C LEU A 28 1.10 12.34 18.08
N MET A 29 0.21 12.09 17.11
CA MET A 29 -0.84 13.00 16.66
C MET A 29 -2.21 12.63 17.24
N GLY A 30 -2.26 11.77 18.27
CA GLY A 30 -3.49 11.34 18.93
C GLY A 30 -4.24 10.20 18.23
N MET A 31 -3.66 9.58 17.20
CA MET A 31 -4.25 8.39 16.57
C MET A 31 -3.93 7.12 17.38
N PRO A 32 -4.75 6.05 17.26
CA PRO A 32 -4.42 4.77 17.89
C PRO A 32 -3.13 4.15 17.34
N LYS A 33 -2.44 3.38 18.17
CA LYS A 33 -1.27 2.61 17.73
C LYS A 33 -1.71 1.52 16.76
N MET A 34 -1.20 1.60 15.54
CA MET A 34 -1.45 0.60 14.50
C MET A 34 -0.13 0.03 14.01
N SER A 35 -0.04 -1.30 13.94
CA SER A 35 1.08 -2.00 13.34
C SER A 35 0.56 -3.08 12.40
N PRO A 36 0.52 -2.83 11.08
CA PRO A 36 0.14 -3.83 10.09
C PRO A 36 0.92 -5.16 10.20
N PRO A 37 2.26 -5.18 10.37
CA PRO A 37 2.99 -6.44 10.48
C PRO A 37 2.63 -7.20 11.76
N LYS A 38 2.40 -6.50 12.88
CA LYS A 38 1.93 -7.12 14.12
C LYS A 38 0.53 -7.73 13.93
N MET A 39 -0.38 -6.99 13.31
CA MET A 39 -1.74 -7.45 13.02
C MET A 39 -1.73 -8.74 12.19
N LEU A 40 -0.95 -8.78 11.10
CA LEU A 40 -0.80 -9.97 10.28
C LEU A 40 -0.18 -11.15 11.04
N SER A 41 0.82 -10.88 11.90
CA SER A 41 1.45 -11.92 12.70
C SER A 41 0.50 -12.54 13.73
N GLU A 42 -0.32 -11.72 14.38
CA GLU A 42 -1.30 -12.17 15.38
C GLU A 42 -2.45 -12.95 14.74
N MET A 43 -2.97 -12.47 13.60
CA MET A 43 -4.05 -13.17 12.88
C MET A 43 -3.66 -14.56 12.39
N LEU A 44 -2.40 -14.72 11.97
CA LEU A 44 -1.89 -15.98 11.42
C LEU A 44 -1.18 -16.85 12.48
N GLY A 45 -0.99 -16.35 13.69
CA GLY A 45 -0.27 -17.05 14.76
C GLY A 45 1.20 -17.31 14.44
N ILE A 46 1.84 -16.42 13.66
CA ILE A 46 3.23 -16.57 13.21
C ILE A 46 4.16 -15.52 13.85
N PRO A 47 5.49 -15.71 13.82
CA PRO A 47 6.43 -14.72 14.34
C PRO A 47 6.31 -13.34 13.65
N ILE A 48 6.49 -12.26 14.42
CA ILE A 48 6.39 -10.87 13.92
C ILE A 48 7.32 -10.58 12.73
N PHE A 49 8.48 -11.23 12.66
CA PHE A 49 9.38 -11.13 11.52
C PHE A 49 8.71 -11.55 10.21
N LEU A 50 7.92 -12.63 10.22
CA LEU A 50 7.14 -13.04 9.04
C LEU A 50 5.99 -12.08 8.74
N GLY A 51 5.40 -11.46 9.77
CA GLY A 51 4.45 -10.36 9.60
C GLY A 51 5.04 -9.18 8.81
N TRP A 52 6.29 -8.82 9.09
CA TRP A 52 7.03 -7.81 8.32
C TRP A 52 7.29 -8.23 6.88
N VAL A 53 7.74 -9.48 6.68
CA VAL A 53 7.95 -10.02 5.32
C VAL A 53 6.66 -9.94 4.51
N MET A 54 5.54 -10.38 5.06
CA MET A 54 4.24 -10.32 4.38
C MET A 54 3.77 -8.88 4.13
N HIS A 55 3.99 -7.96 5.06
CA HIS A 55 3.63 -6.55 4.88
C HIS A 55 4.37 -5.94 3.67
N PHE A 56 5.69 -6.15 3.59
CA PHE A 56 6.49 -5.70 2.44
C PHE A 56 6.15 -6.44 1.15
N MET A 57 5.90 -7.75 1.20
CA MET A 57 5.47 -8.52 0.02
C MET A 57 4.12 -8.02 -0.52
N THR A 58 3.18 -7.69 0.36
CA THR A 58 1.87 -7.12 -0.02
C THR A 58 2.04 -5.77 -0.69
N GLY A 59 2.91 -4.91 -0.16
CA GLY A 59 3.24 -3.63 -0.79
C GLY A 59 3.89 -3.78 -2.16
N ILE A 60 4.79 -4.76 -2.33
CA ILE A 60 5.36 -5.11 -3.63
C ILE A 60 4.26 -5.57 -4.59
N LEU A 61 3.35 -6.45 -4.16
CA LEU A 61 2.23 -6.92 -4.97
C LEU A 61 1.33 -5.77 -5.42
N PHE A 62 0.99 -4.83 -4.53
CA PHE A 62 0.23 -3.64 -4.93
C PHE A 62 1.01 -2.74 -5.90
N ALA A 63 2.32 -2.59 -5.76
CA ALA A 63 3.11 -1.84 -6.73
C ALA A 63 3.15 -2.51 -8.11
N PHE A 64 3.15 -3.85 -8.17
CA PHE A 64 2.96 -4.59 -9.42
C PHE A 64 1.58 -4.33 -10.01
N VAL A 65 0.52 -4.42 -9.20
CA VAL A 65 -0.85 -4.07 -9.60
C VAL A 65 -0.86 -2.68 -10.22
N TYR A 66 -0.32 -1.65 -9.55
CA TYR A 66 -0.24 -0.30 -10.10
C TYR A 66 0.52 -0.22 -11.45
N THR A 67 1.63 -0.94 -11.56
CA THR A 67 2.50 -0.88 -12.75
C THR A 67 1.88 -1.55 -13.97
N TYR A 68 1.14 -2.65 -13.79
CA TYR A 68 0.65 -3.49 -14.89
C TYR A 68 -0.86 -3.34 -15.14
N LEU A 69 -1.67 -3.06 -14.12
CA LEU A 69 -3.07 -2.73 -14.32
C LEU A 69 -3.18 -1.34 -14.93
N CYS A 70 -3.60 -1.33 -16.19
CA CYS A 70 -3.70 -0.15 -17.03
C CYS A 70 -4.90 0.76 -16.71
N ILE A 71 -5.47 0.65 -15.51
CA ILE A 71 -6.69 1.35 -15.08
C ILE A 71 -6.55 2.87 -15.24
N PHE A 72 -5.33 3.40 -15.08
CA PHE A 72 -5.05 4.84 -15.09
C PHE A 72 -4.44 5.38 -16.40
N LYS A 73 -4.48 4.61 -17.49
CA LYS A 73 -3.77 4.98 -18.74
C LYS A 73 -4.19 6.32 -19.36
N HIS A 74 -5.46 6.72 -19.24
CA HIS A 74 -5.98 7.86 -20.02
C HIS A 74 -6.76 8.91 -19.24
N LYS A 75 -7.04 8.71 -17.95
CA LYS A 75 -7.95 9.60 -17.20
C LYS A 75 -7.28 10.63 -16.27
N ILE A 76 -6.06 10.38 -15.79
CA ILE A 76 -5.42 11.25 -14.78
C ILE A 76 -3.99 11.62 -15.22
N LYS A 77 -3.76 12.91 -15.47
CA LYS A 77 -2.44 13.45 -15.89
C LYS A 77 -1.47 13.66 -14.72
N ASN A 78 -1.96 13.94 -13.52
CA ASN A 78 -1.11 14.18 -12.35
C ASN A 78 -0.80 12.85 -11.64
N SER A 79 0.48 12.52 -11.53
CA SER A 79 0.98 11.29 -10.89
C SER A 79 0.64 11.22 -9.39
N TRP A 80 0.61 12.35 -8.68
CA TRP A 80 0.20 12.40 -7.27
C TRP A 80 -1.27 12.04 -7.10
N VAL A 81 -2.16 12.64 -7.92
CA VAL A 81 -3.60 12.33 -7.90
C VAL A 81 -3.85 10.88 -8.29
N LYS A 82 -3.14 10.39 -9.30
CA LYS A 82 -3.20 8.98 -9.73
C LYS A 82 -2.80 8.03 -8.60
N GLY A 83 -1.71 8.35 -7.91
CA GLY A 83 -1.25 7.61 -6.75
C GLY A 83 -2.23 7.67 -5.57
N ALA A 84 -2.82 8.83 -5.28
CA ALA A 84 -3.81 8.98 -4.23
C ALA A 84 -5.07 8.13 -4.50
N VAL A 85 -5.59 8.16 -5.73
CA VAL A 85 -6.72 7.31 -6.15
C VAL A 85 -6.36 5.83 -6.04
N PHE A 86 -5.16 5.44 -6.49
CA PHE A 86 -4.69 4.07 -6.32
C PHE A 86 -4.59 3.68 -4.84
N GLY A 87 -4.10 4.57 -3.98
CA GLY A 87 -4.03 4.38 -2.54
C GLY A 87 -5.40 4.15 -1.91
N ILE A 88 -6.42 4.92 -2.32
CA ILE A 88 -7.81 4.71 -1.87
C ILE A 88 -8.32 3.34 -2.30
N ILE A 89 -8.06 2.92 -3.54
CA ILE A 89 -8.46 1.59 -4.04
C ILE A 89 -7.75 0.50 -3.24
N ALA A 90 -6.44 0.65 -3.00
CA ALA A 90 -5.67 -0.29 -2.19
C ALA A 90 -6.18 -0.37 -0.75
N PHE A 91 -6.56 0.77 -0.15
CA PHE A 91 -7.19 0.82 1.17
C PHE A 91 -8.50 0.04 1.20
N VAL A 92 -9.41 0.32 0.26
CA VAL A 92 -10.72 -0.37 0.19
C VAL A 92 -10.49 -1.88 0.02
N PHE A 93 -9.57 -2.28 -0.87
CA PHE A 93 -9.21 -3.67 -1.04
C PHE A 93 -8.64 -4.28 0.25
N ALA A 94 -7.76 -3.58 0.96
CA ALA A 94 -7.23 -4.03 2.24
C ALA A 94 -8.33 -4.19 3.29
N GLN A 95 -9.29 -3.26 3.39
CA GLN A 95 -10.42 -3.38 4.32
C GLN A 95 -11.32 -4.58 3.99
N ILE A 96 -11.62 -4.82 2.71
CA ILE A 96 -12.39 -5.98 2.27
C ILE A 96 -11.64 -7.27 2.63
N MET A 97 -10.35 -7.37 2.30
CA MET A 97 -9.54 -8.55 2.60
C MET A 97 -9.42 -8.79 4.10
N MET A 98 -9.25 -7.75 4.90
CA MET A 98 -9.26 -7.85 6.36
C MET A 98 -10.60 -8.33 6.91
N GLY A 99 -11.72 -7.85 6.35
CA GLY A 99 -13.05 -8.33 6.70
C GLY A 99 -13.24 -9.81 6.36
N VAL A 100 -12.80 -10.23 5.17
CA VAL A 100 -12.85 -11.64 4.74
C VAL A 100 -11.98 -12.53 5.65
N MET A 101 -10.75 -12.11 5.93
CA MET A 101 -9.86 -12.82 6.84
C MET A 101 -10.45 -12.88 8.25
N GLY A 102 -11.07 -11.81 8.74
CA GLY A 102 -11.70 -11.76 10.07
C GLY A 102 -12.92 -12.65 10.23
N MET A 103 -13.54 -13.11 9.13
CA MET A 103 -14.59 -14.14 9.17
C MET A 103 -14.02 -15.56 9.31
N MET A 104 -12.75 -15.78 8.95
CA MET A 104 -12.09 -17.09 8.94
C MET A 104 -11.05 -17.25 10.07
N LEU A 105 -10.46 -16.15 10.52
CA LEU A 105 -9.36 -16.09 11.47
C LEU A 105 -9.71 -15.16 12.65
N PRO A 106 -9.19 -15.44 13.85
CA PRO A 106 -9.40 -14.56 15.00
C PRO A 106 -8.79 -13.18 14.73
N MET A 107 -9.61 -12.14 14.89
CA MET A 107 -9.15 -10.77 14.75
C MET A 107 -8.46 -10.30 16.04
N PRO A 108 -7.27 -9.69 15.95
CA PRO A 108 -6.61 -9.10 17.11
C PRO A 108 -7.43 -7.93 17.63
N LYS A 109 -7.35 -7.70 18.95
CA LYS A 109 -8.04 -6.56 19.59
C LYS A 109 -7.44 -5.27 19.06
N MET A 110 -8.25 -4.47 18.36
CA MET A 110 -7.87 -3.12 17.98
C MET A 110 -8.02 -2.19 19.19
N GLU A 111 -6.96 -1.47 19.51
CA GLU A 111 -6.97 -0.46 20.56
C GLU A 111 -7.51 0.89 20.01
N GLY A 112 -8.23 1.63 20.84
CA GLY A 112 -8.68 3.00 20.55
C GLY A 112 -9.93 3.10 19.65
N SER A 113 -10.14 4.30 19.10
CA SER A 113 -11.31 4.61 18.25
C SER A 113 -11.17 3.95 16.87
N MET A 114 -12.13 3.09 16.50
CA MET A 114 -12.16 2.46 15.18
C MET A 114 -12.17 3.48 14.03
N ALA A 115 -12.82 4.63 14.22
CA ALA A 115 -12.85 5.69 13.21
C ALA A 115 -11.45 6.29 12.97
N LEU A 116 -10.71 6.59 14.04
CA LEU A 116 -9.35 7.12 13.93
C LEU A 116 -8.39 6.08 13.33
N THR A 117 -8.55 4.81 13.70
CA THR A 117 -7.77 3.70 13.12
C THR A 117 -8.01 3.56 11.61
N ALA A 118 -9.27 3.65 11.18
CA ALA A 118 -9.62 3.64 9.76
C ALA A 118 -9.06 4.85 9.01
N MET A 119 -9.13 6.06 9.61
CA MET A 119 -8.53 7.27 9.04
C MET A 119 -7.01 7.16 8.91
N GLY A 120 -6.31 6.71 9.94
CA GLY A 120 -4.86 6.52 9.91
C GLY A 120 -4.45 5.51 8.83
N SER A 121 -5.20 4.40 8.71
CA SER A 121 -5.00 3.41 7.65
C SER A 121 -5.22 4.01 6.25
N LEU A 122 -6.30 4.78 6.05
CA LEU A 122 -6.58 5.45 4.78
C LEU A 122 -5.45 6.42 4.38
N VAL A 123 -5.02 7.28 5.30
CA VAL A 123 -3.91 8.22 5.07
C VAL A 123 -2.63 7.48 4.70
N GLY A 124 -2.32 6.40 5.43
CA GLY A 124 -1.17 5.55 5.12
C GLY A 124 -1.20 5.01 3.69
N HIS A 125 -2.35 4.48 3.26
CA HIS A 125 -2.50 3.93 1.91
C HIS A 125 -2.46 5.00 0.81
N ILE A 126 -3.00 6.20 1.07
CA ILE A 126 -2.87 7.34 0.14
C ILE A 126 -1.39 7.70 -0.05
N ILE A 127 -0.64 7.80 1.04
CA ILE A 127 0.81 8.08 1.00
C ILE A 127 1.55 6.96 0.26
N PHE A 128 1.27 5.70 0.57
CA PHE A 128 1.79 4.56 -0.17
C PHE A 128 1.55 4.69 -1.67
N GLY A 129 0.30 4.94 -2.08
CA GLY A 129 -0.07 5.05 -3.49
C GLY A 129 0.62 6.21 -4.21
N MET A 130 0.74 7.37 -3.54
CA MET A 130 1.48 8.52 -4.07
C MET A 130 2.97 8.20 -4.30
N VAL A 131 3.62 7.55 -3.33
CA VAL A 131 5.03 7.15 -3.43
C VAL A 131 5.22 6.14 -4.56
N VAL A 132 4.36 5.11 -4.63
CA VAL A 132 4.40 4.10 -5.69
C VAL A 132 4.26 4.76 -7.06
N ALA A 133 3.27 5.63 -7.23
CA ALA A 133 3.04 6.36 -8.47
C ALA A 133 4.23 7.23 -8.87
N LYS A 134 4.90 7.86 -7.90
CA LYS A 134 6.07 8.71 -8.15
C LYS A 134 7.30 7.92 -8.59
N ILE A 135 7.56 6.77 -7.96
CA ILE A 135 8.74 5.92 -8.26
C ILE A 135 8.56 5.18 -9.58
N VAL A 136 7.37 4.60 -9.80
CA VAL A 136 7.04 3.94 -11.06
C VAL A 136 6.96 4.97 -12.19
N GLY A 137 6.46 6.16 -11.90
CA GLY A 137 6.24 7.25 -12.85
C GLY A 137 5.04 7.01 -13.75
N ASP A 138 4.83 7.91 -14.72
CA ASP A 138 3.90 7.64 -15.82
C ASP A 138 4.50 6.56 -16.71
N THR A 139 4.16 5.31 -16.43
CA THR A 139 4.34 4.21 -17.37
C THR A 139 3.20 4.31 -18.38
N TYR A 140 3.45 4.98 -19.51
CA TYR A 140 2.55 4.93 -20.65
C TYR A 140 2.97 3.78 -21.55
N CYS A 141 2.03 2.89 -21.82
CA CYS A 141 2.17 1.89 -22.88
C CYS A 141 1.51 2.43 -24.13
N ALA A 142 2.30 2.68 -25.16
CA ALA A 142 1.83 2.99 -26.51
C ALA A 142 2.39 1.93 -27.45
N ASN A 143 1.53 1.33 -28.29
CA ASN A 143 1.91 0.34 -29.30
C ASN A 143 2.81 -0.80 -28.77
N GLY A 144 2.33 -1.55 -27.76
CA GLY A 144 3.02 -2.74 -27.25
C GLY A 144 4.32 -2.48 -26.46
N THR A 145 4.80 -1.24 -26.39
CA THR A 145 5.98 -0.86 -25.62
C THR A 145 5.59 0.16 -24.54
N CYS A 146 6.01 -0.08 -23.28
CA CYS A 146 5.82 0.94 -22.24
C CYS A 146 7.12 1.62 -21.90
N LYS A 147 7.10 2.95 -22.05
CA LYS A 147 8.20 3.85 -21.72
C LYS A 147 7.84 4.56 -20.41
N THR A 148 8.84 4.80 -19.58
CA THR A 148 8.71 5.65 -18.39
C THR A 148 9.21 7.05 -18.73
N LYS A 149 8.39 8.09 -18.54
CA LYS A 149 8.95 9.46 -18.43
C LYS A 149 9.52 9.51 -17.02
N THR A 150 10.83 9.62 -16.93
CA THR A 150 11.42 10.29 -15.78
C THR A 150 10.91 11.72 -15.79
N ALA A 151 10.36 12.15 -14.65
CA ALA A 151 10.09 13.56 -14.39
C ALA A 151 11.39 14.35 -14.43
#